data_AF-A0A838KE92-F1
#
_entry.id   AF-A0A838KE92-F1
#
_cell.length_a   1.000
_cell.length_b   1.000
_cell.length_c   1.000
_cell.angle_alpha   90.00
_cell.angle_beta   90.00
_cell.angle_gamma   90.00
#
_symmetry.space_group_name_H-M   'P 1'
#
loop_
_entity.id
_entity.type
_entity.pdbx_description
1 polymer ?
#
loop_
_entity_poly.entity_id
_entity_poly.type
_entity_poly.pdbx_seq_one_letter_code
_entity_poly.pdbx_strand_id
1 'polypeptide(L)' 'MLPALRNDRGKPAAPLRLLAALVVLGMLAIAAPVAIPLVQWIVGALF' A
#
# COMPACT_ATOMS: atom_id res chain seq x y z
N MET A 1 -14.41 -19.55 -11.52
CA MET A 1 -13.78 -18.27 -11.90
C MET A 1 -12.60 -17.84 -11.01
N LEU A 2 -12.42 -18.39 -9.81
CA LEU A 2 -11.20 -18.19 -8.98
C LEU A 2 -9.87 -18.79 -9.50
N PRO A 3 -9.82 -19.86 -10.32
CA PRO A 3 -8.54 -20.49 -10.68
C PRO A 3 -7.64 -19.62 -11.56
N ALA A 4 -8.22 -18.72 -12.36
CA ALA A 4 -7.50 -17.94 -13.37
C ALA A 4 -6.55 -16.86 -12.79
N LEU A 5 -6.64 -16.57 -11.49
CA LEU A 5 -5.77 -15.61 -10.81
C LEU A 5 -4.60 -16.28 -10.06
N ARG A 6 -4.54 -17.61 -10.06
CA ARG A 6 -3.56 -18.41 -9.32
C ARG A 6 -2.54 -18.96 -10.28
N ASN A 7 -1.28 -18.56 -10.11
CA ASN A 7 -0.17 -19.16 -10.84
C ASN A 7 0.11 -20.57 -10.26
N ASP A 8 0.65 -21.51 -11.04
CA ASP A 8 0.81 -22.96 -10.71
C ASP A 8 1.59 -23.27 -9.40
N ARG A 9 2.16 -22.24 -8.75
CA ARG A 9 2.89 -22.32 -7.47
C ARG A 9 2.09 -21.79 -6.26
N GLY A 10 0.78 -21.58 -6.41
CA GLY A 10 -0.09 -21.06 -5.33
C GLY A 10 0.13 -19.59 -4.97
N LYS A 11 0.98 -18.87 -5.72
CA LYS A 11 1.29 -17.44 -5.52
C LYS A 11 0.39 -16.57 -6.41
N PRO A 12 0.01 -15.37 -5.94
CA PRO A 12 -0.77 -14.43 -6.74
C PRO A 12 -0.03 -14.10 -8.03
N ALA A 13 -0.74 -14.13 -9.16
CA ALA A 13 -0.19 -13.86 -10.48
C ALA A 13 0.57 -12.52 -10.50
N ALA A 14 1.71 -12.46 -11.21
CA ALA A 14 2.56 -11.27 -11.31
C ALA A 14 1.80 -9.94 -11.58
N PRO A 15 0.82 -9.87 -12.50
CA PRO A 15 0.05 -8.63 -12.72
C PRO A 15 -0.81 -8.22 -11.52
N LEU A 16 -1.29 -9.19 -10.72
CA LEU A 16 -2.06 -8.89 -9.52
C LEU A 16 -1.17 -8.28 -8.41
N ARG A 17 0.09 -8.72 -8.31
CA ARG A 17 1.07 -8.12 -7.40
C ARG A 17 1.43 -6.69 -7.82
N LEU A 18 1.55 -6.44 -9.12
CA LEU A 18 1.80 -5.10 -9.65
C LEU A 18 0.63 -4.15 -9.36
N LEU A 19 -0.60 -4.60 -9.60
CA LEU A 19 -1.81 -3.83 -9.27
C LEU A 19 -1.90 -3.54 -7.77
N ALA A 20 -1.66 -4.54 -6.92
CA ALA A 20 -1.64 -4.35 -5.48
C ALA A 20 -0.57 -3.34 -5.05
N ALA A 21 0.63 -3.38 -5.65
CA ALA A 21 1.69 -2.42 -5.35
C ALA A 21 1.29 -0.99 -5.75
N LEU A 22 0.67 -0.80 -6.91
CA LEU A 22 0.17 0.50 -7.36
C LEU A 22 -0.91 1.07 -6.44
N VAL A 23 -1.84 0.22 -5.98
CA VAL A 23 -2.89 0.62 -5.03
C VAL A 23 -2.29 1.06 -3.69
N VAL A 24 -1.32 0.32 -3.17
CA VAL A 24 -0.63 0.68 -1.91
C VAL A 24 0.13 2.00 -2.08
N LEU A 25 0.83 2.19 -3.19
CA LEU A 25 1.51 3.45 -3.51
C LEU A 25 0.53 4.63 -3.60
N GLY A 26 -0.62 4.44 -4.27
CA GLY A 26 -1.66 5.46 -4.36
C GLY A 26 -2.25 5.82 -3.00
N MET A 27 -2.57 4.83 -2.16
CA MET A 27 -3.03 5.07 -0.80
C MET A 27 -1.99 5.82 0.03
N LEU A 28 -0.71 5.45 -0.08
CA LEU A 28 0.36 6.12 0.64
C LEU A 28 0.52 7.57 0.19
N ALA A 29 0.43 7.85 -1.11
CA ALA A 29 0.52 9.21 -1.64
C ALA A 29 -0.63 10.11 -1.16
N ILE A 30 -1.84 9.56 -0.98
CA ILE A 30 -3.00 10.29 -0.46
C ILE A 30 -2.91 10.45 1.06
N ALA A 31 -2.45 9.42 1.77
CA ALA A 31 -2.35 9.42 3.23
C ALA A 31 -1.17 10.25 3.75
N ALA A 32 -0.06 10.31 3.01
CA ALA A 32 1.17 11.03 3.37
C ALA A 32 0.92 12.51 3.77
N PRO A 33 0.23 13.34 2.97
CA PRO A 33 0.01 14.74 3.34
C PRO A 33 -0.81 14.92 4.63
N VAL A 34 -1.58 13.92 5.05
CA VAL A 34 -2.32 13.94 6.33
C VAL A 34 -1.47 13.37 7.48
N ALA A 35 -0.70 12.31 7.21
CA ALA A 35 0.13 11.64 8.20
C ALA A 35 1.36 12.47 8.60
N ILE A 36 1.99 13.17 7.67
CA ILE A 36 3.18 14.01 7.93
C ILE A 36 2.92 15.10 8.98
N PRO A 37 1.90 15.96 8.87
CA PRO A 37 1.65 16.99 9.87
C PRO A 37 1.28 16.39 11.23
N LEU A 38 0.58 15.25 11.26
CA LEU A 38 0.26 14.55 12.50
C LEU A 38 1.52 14.04 13.20
N VAL A 39 2.44 13.44 12.46
CA VAL A 39 3.74 12.98 12.99
C VAL A 39 4.58 14.16 13.46
N GLN A 40 4.63 15.26 12.70
CA GLN A 40 5.33 16.48 13.12
C GLN A 40 4.74 17.05 14.41
N TRP A 41 3.41 17.03 14.55
CA TRP A 41 2.74 17.51 15.76
C TRP A 41 3.05 16.64 16.98
N ILE A 42 3.05 15.31 16.83
CA ILE A 42 3.42 14.38 17.90
C ILE A 42 4.89 14.55 18.29
N VAL A 43 5.79 14.68 17.31
CA VAL A 43 7.23 14.91 17.57
C VAL A 43 7.43 16.25 18.28
N GLY A 44 6.77 17.32 17.83
CA GLY A 44 6.82 18.62 18.50
C GLY A 44 6.13 18.67 19.86
N ALA A 45 5.27 17.69 20.20
CA ALA A 45 4.70 17.56 21.53
C ALA A 45 5.60 16.76 22.48
N LEU A 46 6.52 15.95 21.95
CA LEU A 46 7.42 15.10 22.73
C LEU A 46 8.75 15.78 23.09
N PHE A 47 9.20 16.75 22.28
CA PHE A 47 10.46 17.49 22.43
C PHE A 47 10.20 18.98 22.61
#